data_AF-A0AAX2RBQ1-F1
#
_entry.id   AF-A0AAX2RBQ1-F1
#
_cell.length_a   1.000
_cell.length_b   1.000
_cell.length_c   1.000
_cell.angle_alpha   90.00
_cell.angle_beta   90.00
_cell.angle_gamma   90.00
#
_symmetry.space_group_name_H-M   'P 1'
#
loop_
_entity.id
_entity.type
_entity.pdbx_description
1 polymer ?
#
loop_
_entity_poly.entity_id
_entity_poly.type
_entity_poly.pdbx_seq_one_letter_code
_entity_poly.pdbx_strand_id
1 'polypeptide(L)'
;MKTEKKIIKLVAISVVATFVLSACGGGGDGGSNTPSTGTGQPSTPTTPPTSPSSPSVPPQTSVPAPTYPSDSPSAALFAQLNAYRQALGVGLMKQDAALDKAANAHANYGLQNVPTRAINFLGHDENASLPGFTGAWPLQRAQAAGAPAAEWVGEVISGSYGPVVQTTGTDCGSTWINSVYHLQGMTANSESMGVGVATTVTTPPAGQQPAMWAFCVVDMGTTTGVPGAPDANQASQVNSIPTSGGQQFATDLVVHAPYSNETGVALAIAPGESPNPAPDLSAPGRPIMVRVNAANNDTLTVSNFQLVDSTGAVVQARILVPQSAVSGSSAAVTADPNNMLSPGVAFLLPLAALKPSTQYTVTFAGARDGKPMSTTWSFTTGTK
;
A
#
# COMPACT_ATOMS: atom_id res chain seq x y z
N MET A 1 -51.74 19.63 24.53
CA MET A 1 -52.17 18.85 23.35
C MET A 1 -51.02 17.94 22.96
N LYS A 2 -51.28 16.62 22.90
CA LYS A 2 -50.31 15.55 22.58
C LYS A 2 -50.28 15.33 21.07
N THR A 3 -49.10 15.03 20.51
CA THR A 3 -48.95 14.44 19.16
C THR A 3 -47.61 13.69 19.15
N GLU A 4 -47.62 12.43 19.59
CA GLU A 4 -47.66 11.18 18.82
C GLU A 4 -46.35 10.82 18.08
N LYS A 5 -45.68 9.80 18.64
CA LYS A 5 -44.52 9.08 18.09
C LYS A 5 -44.98 8.05 17.07
N LYS A 6 -44.39 8.03 15.87
CA LYS A 6 -44.55 6.94 14.90
C LYS A 6 -43.56 5.81 15.19
N ILE A 7 -44.09 4.62 15.46
CA ILE A 7 -43.37 3.35 15.61
C ILE A 7 -43.38 2.66 14.23
N ILE A 8 -42.20 2.33 13.69
CA ILE A 8 -42.05 1.52 12.49
C ILE A 8 -41.90 0.05 12.93
N LYS A 9 -42.79 -0.81 12.43
CA LYS A 9 -42.81 -2.26 12.69
C LYS A 9 -41.87 -2.98 11.72
N LEU A 10 -41.00 -3.83 12.25
CA LEU A 10 -40.16 -4.78 11.51
C LEU A 10 -40.99 -6.04 11.20
N VAL A 11 -40.97 -6.51 9.95
CA VAL A 11 -41.55 -7.78 9.52
C VAL A 11 -40.41 -8.77 9.30
N ALA A 12 -40.46 -9.90 10.00
CA ALA A 12 -39.57 -11.04 9.84
C ALA A 12 -40.19 -12.04 8.86
N ILE A 13 -39.41 -12.55 7.90
CA ILE A 13 -39.77 -13.66 7.02
C ILE A 13 -38.69 -14.74 7.16
N SER A 14 -39.10 -15.90 7.67
CA SER A 14 -38.32 -17.14 7.76
C SER A 14 -38.72 -18.07 6.61
N VAL A 15 -37.76 -18.72 5.95
CA VAL A 15 -38.01 -19.90 5.10
C VAL A 15 -36.97 -20.98 5.43
N VAL A 16 -37.48 -22.17 5.72
CA VAL A 16 -36.78 -23.43 6.01
C VAL A 16 -36.68 -24.24 4.71
N ALA A 17 -35.57 -24.94 4.49
CA ALA A 17 -35.54 -26.14 3.64
C ALA A 17 -34.45 -27.12 4.08
N THR A 18 -34.87 -28.21 4.70
CA THR A 18 -34.12 -29.43 5.01
C THR A 18 -34.13 -30.39 3.81
N PHE A 19 -33.00 -31.03 3.51
CA PHE A 19 -32.97 -32.26 2.71
C PHE A 19 -32.17 -33.35 3.44
N VAL A 20 -32.82 -34.49 3.62
CA VAL A 20 -32.30 -35.74 4.19
C VAL A 20 -31.93 -36.69 3.05
N LEU A 21 -30.88 -37.49 3.31
CA LEU A 21 -30.34 -38.60 2.53
C LEU A 21 -31.36 -39.57 1.91
N SER A 22 -31.01 -40.07 0.72
CA SER A 22 -31.28 -41.45 0.32
C SER A 22 -30.02 -42.07 -0.31
N ALA A 23 -29.65 -43.25 0.19
CA ALA A 23 -28.64 -44.15 -0.37
C ALA A 23 -29.31 -45.20 -1.26
N CYS A 24 -28.62 -45.74 -2.28
CA CYS A 24 -28.39 -47.18 -2.51
C CYS A 24 -27.89 -47.48 -3.94
N GLY A 25 -26.92 -48.41 -4.04
CA GLY A 25 -26.58 -49.23 -5.22
C GLY A 25 -25.18 -48.96 -5.81
N GLY A 26 -24.21 -49.89 -5.90
CA GLY A 26 -24.13 -51.32 -5.57
C GLY A 26 -23.07 -52.04 -6.44
N GLY A 27 -22.39 -53.07 -5.89
CA GLY A 27 -21.53 -54.11 -6.55
C GLY A 27 -20.04 -53.76 -6.71
N GLY A 28 -19.02 -54.49 -6.21
CA GLY A 28 -18.76 -55.97 -6.13
C GLY A 28 -17.92 -56.36 -7.37
N ASP A 29 -16.74 -57.00 -7.38
CA ASP A 29 -16.09 -58.00 -6.53
C ASP A 29 -14.57 -58.08 -6.82
N GLY A 30 -13.83 -58.82 -5.98
CA GLY A 30 -12.81 -59.76 -6.48
C GLY A 30 -11.38 -59.55 -5.99
N GLY A 31 -11.06 -60.06 -4.80
CA GLY A 31 -9.67 -60.24 -4.36
C GLY A 31 -9.01 -61.45 -5.01
N SER A 32 -7.68 -61.39 -5.19
CA SER A 32 -6.80 -62.55 -5.35
C SER A 32 -5.38 -62.17 -4.96
N ASN A 33 -4.89 -62.71 -3.85
CA ASN A 33 -3.49 -62.65 -3.43
C ASN A 33 -2.67 -63.65 -4.27
N THR A 34 -1.52 -63.22 -4.78
CA THR A 34 -0.32 -64.06 -4.91
C THR A 34 0.94 -63.23 -4.66
N PRO A 35 1.98 -63.76 -3.99
CA PRO A 35 3.16 -63.01 -3.60
C PRO A 35 4.27 -63.14 -4.66
N SER A 36 4.98 -62.05 -4.93
CA SER A 36 6.23 -62.09 -5.68
C SER A 36 7.25 -61.12 -5.10
N THR A 37 8.41 -61.68 -4.77
CA THR A 37 9.63 -61.05 -4.26
C THR A 37 10.38 -60.35 -5.40
N GLY A 38 10.82 -59.10 -5.19
CA GLY A 38 11.62 -58.39 -6.19
C GLY A 38 12.21 -57.08 -5.67
N THR A 39 13.44 -57.19 -5.15
CA THR A 39 14.54 -56.21 -5.03
C THR A 39 14.28 -54.72 -5.32
N GLY A 40 14.63 -53.87 -4.35
CA GLY A 40 14.57 -52.42 -4.45
C GLY A 40 15.58 -51.79 -5.42
N GLN A 41 15.17 -50.65 -5.97
CA GLN A 41 16.02 -49.68 -6.64
C GLN A 41 15.74 -48.30 -5.99
N PRO A 42 16.77 -47.53 -5.57
CA PRO A 42 16.54 -46.23 -4.98
C PRO A 42 16.12 -45.24 -6.07
N SER A 43 14.89 -44.72 -5.98
CA SER A 43 14.46 -43.54 -6.73
C SER A 43 15.11 -42.30 -6.11
N THR A 44 15.93 -41.61 -6.90
CA THR A 44 16.39 -40.26 -6.61
C THR A 44 15.19 -39.33 -6.36
N PRO A 45 15.19 -38.46 -5.34
CA PRO A 45 14.13 -37.49 -5.15
C PRO A 45 14.17 -36.48 -6.30
N THR A 46 13.24 -36.58 -7.23
CA THR A 46 12.93 -35.49 -8.15
C THR A 46 12.34 -34.35 -7.33
N THR A 47 13.07 -33.24 -7.25
CA THR A 47 12.54 -31.96 -6.78
C THR A 47 11.24 -31.63 -7.51
N PRO A 48 10.17 -31.24 -6.81
CA PRO A 48 8.94 -30.79 -7.45
C PRO A 48 9.24 -29.65 -8.43
N PRO A 49 8.56 -29.59 -9.59
CA PRO A 49 8.76 -28.49 -10.52
C PRO A 49 8.34 -27.19 -9.82
N THR A 50 9.26 -26.22 -9.76
CA THR A 50 8.94 -24.84 -9.40
C THR A 50 7.88 -24.33 -10.36
N SER A 51 6.72 -23.93 -9.83
CA SER A 51 5.68 -23.24 -10.60
C SER A 51 6.31 -22.12 -11.45
N PRO A 52 5.89 -21.92 -12.70
CA PRO A 52 6.47 -20.89 -13.55
C PRO A 52 6.26 -19.53 -12.87
N SER A 53 7.37 -18.85 -12.54
CA SER A 53 7.30 -17.49 -12.03
C SER A 53 6.69 -16.59 -13.09
N SER A 54 5.63 -15.85 -12.73
CA SER A 54 5.09 -14.79 -13.58
C SER A 54 6.24 -13.89 -14.09
N PRO A 55 6.22 -13.47 -15.37
CA PRO A 55 7.25 -12.58 -15.89
C PRO A 55 7.34 -11.35 -14.97
N SER A 56 8.53 -10.98 -14.55
CA SER A 56 8.79 -9.82 -13.71
C SER A 56 10.18 -9.30 -14.00
N VAL A 57 10.50 -8.10 -13.51
CA VAL A 57 11.84 -7.52 -13.60
C VAL A 57 12.48 -7.46 -12.22
N PRO A 58 13.81 -7.58 -12.12
CA PRO A 58 14.49 -7.30 -10.86
C PRO A 58 14.33 -5.81 -10.48
N PRO A 59 14.50 -5.46 -9.19
CA PRO A 59 14.51 -4.07 -8.75
C PRO A 59 15.55 -3.25 -9.52
N GLN A 60 15.11 -2.18 -10.15
CA GLN A 60 15.96 -1.29 -10.93
C GLN A 60 16.86 -0.49 -9.99
N THR A 61 18.17 -0.50 -10.25
CA THR A 61 19.17 0.25 -9.48
C THR A 61 19.53 1.59 -10.11
N SER A 62 19.06 1.83 -11.34
CA SER A 62 19.23 3.08 -12.09
C SER A 62 18.05 3.29 -13.02
N VAL A 63 17.64 4.54 -13.21
CA VAL A 63 16.62 4.96 -14.20
C VAL A 63 17.16 6.15 -14.99
N PRO A 64 16.60 6.46 -16.17
CA PRO A 64 16.92 7.69 -16.89
C PRO A 64 16.74 8.93 -16.00
N ALA A 65 17.56 9.95 -16.22
CA ALA A 65 17.41 11.23 -15.53
C ALA A 65 16.03 11.84 -15.83
N PRO A 66 15.31 12.36 -14.83
CA PRO A 66 14.00 12.97 -15.04
C PRO A 66 14.13 14.30 -15.79
N THR A 67 13.07 14.68 -16.48
CA THR A 67 12.94 15.93 -17.24
C THR A 67 12.16 17.02 -16.49
N TYR A 68 11.90 16.84 -15.19
CA TYR A 68 11.32 17.91 -14.36
C TYR A 68 12.25 19.13 -14.33
N PRO A 69 11.71 20.37 -14.31
CA PRO A 69 12.52 21.56 -14.10
C PRO A 69 13.37 21.43 -12.83
N SER A 70 14.63 21.86 -12.89
CA SER A 70 15.51 21.89 -11.72
C SER A 70 14.88 22.71 -10.59
N ASP A 71 15.08 22.27 -9.35
CA ASP A 71 14.54 22.90 -8.13
C ASP A 71 13.01 22.97 -8.06
N SER A 72 12.29 22.30 -8.96
CA SER A 72 10.83 22.19 -8.86
C SER A 72 10.41 21.24 -7.73
N PRO A 73 9.22 21.47 -7.12
CA PRO A 73 8.64 20.52 -6.17
C PRO A 73 8.50 19.10 -6.74
N SER A 74 8.19 18.95 -8.04
CA SER A 74 8.09 17.64 -8.69
C SER A 74 9.45 16.94 -8.79
N ALA A 75 10.52 17.67 -9.13
CA ALA A 75 11.88 17.12 -9.15
C ALA A 75 12.31 16.65 -7.75
N ALA A 76 12.05 17.46 -6.73
CA ALA A 76 12.39 17.13 -5.34
C ALA A 76 11.58 15.91 -4.83
N LEU A 77 10.30 15.84 -5.15
CA LEU A 77 9.43 14.71 -4.79
C LEU A 77 9.88 13.42 -5.50
N PHE A 78 10.11 13.45 -6.81
CA PHE A 78 10.63 12.31 -7.56
C PHE A 78 11.94 11.80 -6.97
N ALA A 79 12.88 12.70 -6.69
CA ALA A 79 14.18 12.35 -6.10
C ALA A 79 14.04 11.74 -4.70
N GLN A 80 13.20 12.30 -3.84
CA GLN A 80 12.95 11.78 -2.48
C GLN A 80 12.40 10.36 -2.51
N LEU A 81 11.36 10.12 -3.32
CA LEU A 81 10.69 8.83 -3.37
C LEU A 81 11.61 7.75 -3.94
N ASN A 82 12.37 8.06 -5.00
CA ASN A 82 13.33 7.14 -5.56
C ASN A 82 14.52 6.87 -4.63
N ALA A 83 15.03 7.88 -3.93
CA ALA A 83 16.08 7.68 -2.91
C ALA A 83 15.60 6.73 -1.79
N TYR A 84 14.35 6.90 -1.33
CA TYR A 84 13.77 6.04 -0.31
C TYR A 84 13.56 4.61 -0.82
N ARG A 85 13.02 4.43 -2.04
CA ARG A 85 12.87 3.12 -2.68
C ARG A 85 14.21 2.41 -2.90
N GLN A 86 15.26 3.15 -3.25
CA GLN A 86 16.61 2.62 -3.39
C GLN A 86 17.17 2.14 -2.05
N ALA A 87 17.00 2.92 -0.98
CA ALA A 87 17.43 2.54 0.36
C ALA A 87 16.73 1.26 0.86
N LEU A 88 15.47 1.05 0.46
CA LEU A 88 14.71 -0.18 0.76
C LEU A 88 15.07 -1.38 -0.14
N GLY A 89 15.73 -1.15 -1.27
CA GLY A 89 16.01 -2.20 -2.26
C GLY A 89 14.79 -2.67 -3.06
N VAL A 90 13.71 -1.88 -3.12
CA VAL A 90 12.48 -2.21 -3.89
C VAL A 90 12.50 -1.73 -5.34
N GLY A 91 13.57 -1.03 -5.72
CA GLY A 91 13.82 -0.61 -7.10
C GLY A 91 13.28 0.78 -7.42
N LEU A 92 14.02 1.50 -8.25
CA LEU A 92 13.68 2.85 -8.70
C LEU A 92 12.51 2.84 -9.69
N MET A 93 11.70 3.89 -9.71
CA MET A 93 10.69 4.13 -10.73
C MET A 93 11.20 5.16 -11.73
N LYS A 94 11.13 4.86 -13.03
CA LYS A 94 11.44 5.84 -14.08
C LYS A 94 10.31 6.86 -14.20
N GLN A 95 10.62 8.07 -14.64
CA GLN A 95 9.58 9.04 -14.99
C GLN A 95 8.73 8.53 -16.16
N ASP A 96 7.41 8.72 -16.07
CA ASP A 96 6.46 8.47 -17.15
C ASP A 96 5.68 9.75 -17.50
N ALA A 97 5.81 10.19 -18.75
CA ALA A 97 5.23 11.45 -19.20
C ALA A 97 3.69 11.42 -19.31
N ALA A 98 3.08 10.25 -19.57
CA ALA A 98 1.63 10.13 -19.59
C ALA A 98 1.08 10.20 -18.16
N LEU A 99 1.73 9.52 -17.22
CA LEU A 99 1.38 9.60 -15.80
C LEU A 99 1.64 11.00 -15.24
N ASP A 100 2.70 11.70 -15.66
CA ASP A 100 2.92 13.10 -15.29
C ASP A 100 1.74 13.98 -15.70
N LYS A 101 1.24 13.81 -16.93
CA LYS A 101 0.11 14.58 -17.42
C LYS A 101 -1.15 14.30 -16.62
N ALA A 102 -1.41 13.03 -16.26
CA ALA A 102 -2.54 12.65 -15.42
C ALA A 102 -2.42 13.22 -14.00
N ALA A 103 -1.28 13.01 -13.34
CA ALA A 103 -1.02 13.50 -11.99
C ALA A 103 -1.08 15.04 -11.90
N ASN A 104 -0.53 15.76 -12.89
CA ASN A 104 -0.63 17.22 -12.95
C ASN A 104 -2.08 17.67 -13.15
N ALA A 105 -2.86 17.01 -14.01
CA ALA A 105 -4.26 17.34 -14.18
C ALA A 105 -5.06 17.15 -12.89
N HIS A 106 -4.84 16.03 -12.18
CA HIS A 106 -5.55 15.72 -10.95
C HIS A 106 -5.15 16.64 -9.76
N ALA A 107 -3.88 17.00 -9.65
CA ALA A 107 -3.43 18.02 -8.69
C ALA A 107 -4.10 19.39 -8.96
N ASN A 108 -4.22 19.77 -10.24
CA ASN A 108 -4.93 20.99 -10.64
C ASN A 108 -6.46 20.90 -10.45
N TYR A 109 -7.05 19.71 -10.58
CA TYR A 109 -8.44 19.45 -10.23
C TYR A 109 -8.68 19.75 -8.74
N GLY A 110 -7.76 19.32 -7.86
CA GLY A 110 -7.75 19.69 -6.44
C GLY A 110 -7.73 21.21 -6.22
N LEU A 111 -6.81 21.93 -6.89
CA LEU A 111 -6.72 23.39 -6.80
C LEU A 111 -8.00 24.12 -7.24
N GLN A 112 -8.71 23.60 -8.24
CA GLN A 112 -9.92 24.24 -8.77
C GLN A 112 -11.14 24.03 -7.88
N ASN A 113 -11.22 22.87 -7.22
CA ASN A 113 -12.47 22.39 -6.63
C ASN A 113 -12.45 22.35 -5.10
N VAL A 114 -11.29 22.19 -4.45
CA VAL A 114 -11.21 22.18 -2.98
C VAL A 114 -11.31 23.59 -2.39
N PRO A 115 -10.55 24.62 -2.86
CA PRO A 115 -10.63 25.96 -2.28
C PRO A 115 -12.02 26.61 -2.44
N THR A 116 -12.73 26.27 -3.52
CA THR A 116 -14.09 26.73 -3.81
C THR A 116 -15.15 25.93 -3.05
N ARG A 117 -14.76 24.86 -2.35
CA ARG A 117 -15.64 23.91 -1.64
C ARG A 117 -16.62 23.18 -2.54
N ALA A 118 -16.31 23.05 -3.83
CA ALA A 118 -17.03 22.14 -4.72
C ALA A 118 -16.83 20.67 -4.29
N ILE A 119 -15.66 20.37 -3.71
CA ILE A 119 -15.36 19.14 -2.97
C ILE A 119 -14.67 19.50 -1.64
N ASN A 120 -14.74 18.61 -0.64
CA ASN A 120 -14.20 18.89 0.69
C ASN A 120 -12.68 18.61 0.80
N PHE A 121 -12.20 17.63 0.04
CA PHE A 121 -10.80 17.24 -0.05
C PHE A 121 -10.57 16.63 -1.43
N LEU A 122 -9.30 16.55 -1.85
CA LEU A 122 -8.93 15.80 -3.06
C LEU A 122 -8.94 14.31 -2.70
N GLY A 123 -9.91 13.57 -3.24
CA GLY A 123 -9.94 12.11 -3.24
C GLY A 123 -9.26 11.55 -4.49
N HIS A 124 -9.18 10.22 -4.60
CA HIS A 124 -8.66 9.56 -5.81
C HIS A 124 -9.61 9.69 -7.02
N ASP A 125 -10.85 10.09 -6.78
CA ASP A 125 -11.88 10.23 -7.77
C ASP A 125 -12.02 11.66 -8.31
N GLU A 126 -12.54 11.78 -9.53
CA GLU A 126 -13.00 13.06 -10.06
C GLU A 126 -14.49 13.00 -10.41
N ASN A 127 -15.20 14.08 -10.09
CA ASN A 127 -16.59 14.29 -10.50
C ASN A 127 -16.65 14.94 -11.88
N ALA A 128 -17.33 14.27 -12.82
CA ALA A 128 -17.51 14.70 -14.21
C ALA A 128 -18.25 16.04 -14.40
N SER A 129 -18.96 16.53 -13.38
CA SER A 129 -19.64 17.83 -13.45
C SER A 129 -18.75 19.02 -13.06
N LEU A 130 -17.54 18.77 -12.55
CA LEU A 130 -16.64 19.79 -12.03
C LEU A 130 -15.56 20.18 -13.04
N PRO A 131 -15.09 21.44 -13.02
CA PRO A 131 -14.04 21.90 -13.92
C PRO A 131 -12.75 21.12 -13.69
N GLY A 132 -12.02 20.90 -14.79
CA GLY A 132 -10.77 20.16 -14.78
C GLY A 132 -10.90 18.63 -14.80
N PHE A 133 -12.11 18.08 -14.91
CA PHE A 133 -12.31 16.62 -15.04
C PHE A 133 -11.57 16.06 -16.26
N THR A 134 -10.80 15.00 -16.02
CA THR A 134 -10.04 14.24 -17.02
C THR A 134 -10.34 12.75 -16.99
N GLY A 135 -10.86 12.23 -15.88
CA GLY A 135 -11.25 10.83 -15.72
C GLY A 135 -11.62 10.51 -14.27
N ALA A 136 -12.61 9.63 -14.10
CA ALA A 136 -13.19 9.38 -12.78
C ALA A 136 -12.23 8.75 -11.77
N TRP A 137 -11.23 7.98 -12.21
CA TRP A 137 -10.26 7.28 -11.36
C TRP A 137 -8.87 7.28 -12.03
N PRO A 138 -7.77 6.97 -11.28
CA PRO A 138 -6.40 7.07 -11.77
C PRO A 138 -6.16 6.39 -13.12
N LEU A 139 -6.64 5.16 -13.30
CA LEU A 139 -6.49 4.42 -14.55
C LEU A 139 -7.09 5.18 -15.76
N GLN A 140 -8.31 5.71 -15.62
CA GLN A 140 -8.99 6.44 -16.69
C GLN A 140 -8.29 7.76 -16.99
N ARG A 141 -7.79 8.47 -15.96
CA ARG A 141 -6.99 9.70 -16.15
C ARG A 141 -5.70 9.40 -16.89
N ALA A 142 -4.98 8.35 -16.49
CA ALA A 142 -3.76 7.89 -17.14
C ALA A 142 -4.01 7.50 -18.60
N GLN A 143 -5.05 6.71 -18.89
CA GLN A 143 -5.43 6.33 -20.25
C GLN A 143 -5.80 7.55 -21.11
N ALA A 144 -6.57 8.50 -20.56
CA ALA A 144 -6.90 9.77 -21.24
C ALA A 144 -5.65 10.64 -21.47
N ALA A 145 -4.64 10.52 -20.61
CA ALA A 145 -3.35 11.19 -20.76
C ALA A 145 -2.42 10.52 -21.78
N GLY A 146 -2.68 9.26 -22.15
CA GLY A 146 -1.95 8.50 -23.16
C GLY A 146 -1.17 7.30 -22.62
N ALA A 147 -1.40 6.89 -21.38
CA ALA A 147 -0.78 5.69 -20.80
C ALA A 147 -1.22 4.43 -21.58
N PRO A 148 -0.34 3.44 -21.77
CA PRO A 148 -0.68 2.18 -22.44
C PRO A 148 -1.86 1.47 -21.78
N ALA A 149 -2.76 0.88 -22.58
CA ALA A 149 -3.92 0.17 -22.06
C ALA A 149 -3.58 -1.03 -21.16
N ALA A 150 -2.37 -1.59 -21.27
CA ALA A 150 -1.89 -2.69 -20.45
C ALA A 150 -1.23 -2.24 -19.13
N GLU A 151 -1.03 -0.94 -18.91
CA GLU A 151 -0.43 -0.41 -17.70
C GLU A 151 -1.45 -0.36 -16.57
N TRP A 152 -1.11 -0.99 -15.45
CA TRP A 152 -1.83 -0.83 -14.18
C TRP A 152 -1.38 0.44 -13.51
N VAL A 153 -2.33 1.19 -12.94
CA VAL A 153 -2.07 2.49 -12.33
C VAL A 153 -2.62 2.49 -10.91
N GLY A 154 -1.72 2.69 -9.95
CA GLY A 154 -2.06 3.07 -8.58
C GLY A 154 -1.72 4.53 -8.32
N GLU A 155 -2.35 5.13 -7.32
CA GLU A 155 -2.15 6.54 -7.00
C GLU A 155 -1.93 6.76 -5.51
N VAL A 156 -1.05 7.71 -5.16
CA VAL A 156 -1.06 8.35 -3.84
C VAL A 156 -1.32 9.84 -4.01
N ILE A 157 -2.07 10.42 -3.07
CA ILE A 157 -2.45 11.84 -3.10
C ILE A 157 -2.24 12.48 -1.74
N SER A 158 -1.99 13.78 -1.72
CA SER A 158 -2.03 14.58 -0.51
C SER A 158 -2.50 15.98 -0.83
N GLY A 159 -3.42 16.51 -0.03
CA GLY A 159 -3.86 17.90 -0.08
C GLY A 159 -3.60 18.59 1.25
N SER A 160 -3.13 19.83 1.21
CA SER A 160 -2.88 20.62 2.41
C SER A 160 -3.22 22.10 2.21
N TYR A 161 -3.52 22.76 3.33
CA TYR A 161 -3.67 24.20 3.43
C TYR A 161 -2.92 24.69 4.67
N GLY A 162 -2.01 25.65 4.50
CA GLY A 162 -1.16 26.09 5.59
C GLY A 162 -0.23 27.24 5.22
N PRO A 163 0.83 27.46 6.01
CA PRO A 163 1.85 28.46 5.70
C PRO A 163 2.47 28.23 4.32
N VAL A 164 2.91 29.32 3.68
CA VAL A 164 3.67 29.23 2.43
C VAL A 164 5.03 28.57 2.72
N VAL A 165 5.32 27.47 2.02
CA VAL A 165 6.58 26.72 2.12
C VAL A 165 7.17 26.50 0.73
N GLN A 166 8.47 26.24 0.66
CA GLN A 166 9.17 25.87 -0.57
C GLN A 166 9.40 24.34 -0.66
N THR A 167 9.04 23.60 0.38
CA THR A 167 9.28 22.16 0.56
C THR A 167 8.09 21.29 0.15
N THR A 168 7.08 21.86 -0.52
CA THR A 168 5.80 21.18 -0.81
C THR A 168 5.97 19.77 -1.34
N GLY A 169 6.83 19.57 -2.35
CA GLY A 169 7.09 18.25 -2.91
C GLY A 169 7.59 17.26 -1.85
N THR A 170 8.64 17.62 -1.10
CA THR A 170 9.20 16.75 -0.07
C THR A 170 8.28 16.55 1.14
N ASP A 171 7.41 17.52 1.45
CA ASP A 171 6.42 17.41 2.52
C ASP A 171 5.31 16.41 2.15
N CYS A 172 4.88 16.41 0.89
CA CYS A 172 3.96 15.41 0.34
C CYS A 172 4.58 14.01 0.36
N GLY A 173 5.82 13.85 -0.14
CA GLY A 173 6.51 12.56 -0.12
C GLY A 173 6.71 12.04 1.30
N SER A 174 7.04 12.93 2.24
CA SER A 174 7.12 12.61 3.68
C SER A 174 5.78 12.15 4.24
N THR A 175 4.66 12.74 3.81
CA THR A 175 3.32 12.31 4.24
C THR A 175 3.07 10.85 3.88
N TRP A 176 3.43 10.45 2.65
CA TRP A 176 3.19 9.09 2.17
C TRP A 176 4.10 8.04 2.80
N ILE A 177 5.41 8.30 2.91
CA ILE A 177 6.34 7.33 3.51
C ILE A 177 6.16 7.18 5.03
N ASN A 178 5.45 8.13 5.66
CA ASN A 178 5.13 8.11 7.09
C ASN A 178 3.71 7.61 7.40
N SER A 179 2.99 7.04 6.43
CA SER A 179 1.65 6.46 6.63
C SER A 179 1.64 4.93 6.41
N VAL A 180 0.45 4.30 6.43
CA VAL A 180 0.30 2.84 6.25
C VAL A 180 0.07 2.47 4.79
N TYR A 181 -1.07 2.87 4.23
CA TYR A 181 -1.49 2.50 2.87
C TYR A 181 -0.68 3.22 1.80
N HIS A 182 -0.37 4.52 1.98
CA HIS A 182 0.47 5.21 1.01
C HIS A 182 1.90 4.67 1.03
N LEU A 183 2.47 4.34 2.19
CA LEU A 183 3.81 3.71 2.25
C LEU A 183 3.78 2.37 1.52
N GLN A 184 2.74 1.55 1.71
CA GLN A 184 2.56 0.31 0.94
C GLN A 184 2.52 0.58 -0.57
N GLY A 185 1.74 1.56 -1.04
CA GLY A 185 1.71 1.91 -2.46
C GLY A 185 3.09 2.34 -2.96
N MET A 186 3.73 3.26 -2.23
CA MET A 186 5.00 3.85 -2.60
C MET A 186 6.17 2.87 -2.68
N THR A 187 6.10 1.75 -1.96
CA THR A 187 7.13 0.70 -1.98
C THR A 187 6.68 -0.55 -2.73
N ALA A 188 5.62 -0.46 -3.55
CA ALA A 188 5.15 -1.55 -4.38
C ALA A 188 6.04 -1.80 -5.60
N ASN A 189 5.66 -2.79 -6.40
CA ASN A 189 6.37 -3.31 -7.57
C ASN A 189 6.25 -2.44 -8.83
N SER A 190 5.74 -1.21 -8.74
CA SER A 190 5.64 -0.30 -9.89
C SER A 190 7.00 0.01 -10.50
N GLU A 191 7.04 0.17 -11.83
CA GLU A 191 8.23 0.38 -12.65
C GLU A 191 8.43 1.84 -13.04
N SER A 192 7.34 2.61 -13.04
CA SER A 192 7.30 3.99 -13.48
C SER A 192 6.46 4.85 -12.53
N MET A 193 6.67 6.16 -12.59
CA MET A 193 5.85 7.12 -11.86
C MET A 193 5.67 8.43 -12.64
N GLY A 194 4.51 9.04 -12.49
CA GLY A 194 4.24 10.43 -12.84
C GLY A 194 4.04 11.27 -11.59
N VAL A 195 4.47 12.54 -11.64
CA VAL A 195 4.44 13.46 -10.51
C VAL A 195 3.70 14.75 -10.87
N GLY A 196 2.63 15.03 -10.13
CA GLY A 196 1.87 16.28 -10.20
C GLY A 196 1.98 17.05 -8.90
N VAL A 197 2.35 18.33 -8.98
CA VAL A 197 2.31 19.25 -7.83
C VAL A 197 1.65 20.55 -8.25
N ALA A 198 0.57 20.91 -7.58
CA ALA A 198 -0.20 22.11 -7.87
C ALA A 198 -0.38 22.95 -6.59
N THR A 199 0.05 24.21 -6.64
CA THR A 199 -0.02 25.12 -5.49
C THR A 199 -0.65 26.47 -5.86
N THR A 200 -1.36 27.10 -4.91
CA THR A 200 -1.75 28.51 -5.03
C THR A 200 -1.63 29.22 -3.69
N VAL A 201 -1.10 30.45 -3.71
CA VAL A 201 -0.97 31.30 -2.51
C VAL A 201 -2.21 32.18 -2.39
N THR A 202 -2.89 32.10 -1.26
CA THR A 202 -3.98 32.99 -0.91
C THR A 202 -3.41 34.23 -0.22
N THR A 203 -3.74 35.41 -0.75
CA THR A 203 -3.42 36.69 -0.09
C THR A 203 -4.60 37.09 0.77
N PRO A 204 -4.49 37.07 2.10
CA PRO A 204 -5.60 37.42 2.98
C PRO A 204 -5.76 38.94 3.13
N PRO A 205 -6.83 39.42 3.78
CA PRO A 205 -6.98 40.84 4.14
C PRO A 205 -5.78 41.38 4.94
N ALA A 206 -5.63 42.72 4.94
CA ALA A 206 -4.54 43.39 5.65
C ALA A 206 -4.44 42.93 7.11
N GLY A 207 -3.24 42.50 7.52
CA GLY A 207 -2.95 42.02 8.88
C GLY A 207 -2.94 40.50 9.07
N GLN A 208 -3.18 39.70 8.02
CA GLN A 208 -3.08 38.24 8.06
C GLN A 208 -1.89 37.73 7.21
N GLN A 209 -1.32 36.58 7.60
CA GLN A 209 -0.20 35.95 6.88
C GLN A 209 -0.71 35.19 5.64
N PRO A 210 -0.01 35.25 4.50
CA PRO A 210 -0.33 34.43 3.34
C PRO A 210 -0.39 32.94 3.69
N ALA A 211 -1.31 32.23 3.05
CA ALA A 211 -1.42 30.79 3.15
C ALA A 211 -1.34 30.17 1.75
N MET A 212 -1.12 28.87 1.70
CA MET A 212 -0.93 28.13 0.46
C MET A 212 -1.81 26.89 0.48
N TRP A 213 -2.53 26.68 -0.63
CA TRP A 213 -3.04 25.36 -0.98
C TRP A 213 -1.95 24.60 -1.73
N ALA A 214 -1.80 23.32 -1.39
CA ALA A 214 -0.89 22.42 -2.09
C ALA A 214 -1.54 21.06 -2.28
N PHE A 215 -1.54 20.58 -3.52
CA PHE A 215 -1.98 19.24 -3.90
C PHE A 215 -0.83 18.52 -4.61
N CYS A 216 -0.51 17.32 -4.15
CA CYS A 216 0.47 16.45 -4.76
C CYS A 216 -0.20 15.13 -5.13
N VAL A 217 0.16 14.62 -6.30
CA VAL A 217 -0.33 13.37 -6.86
C VAL A 217 0.87 12.61 -7.42
N VAL A 218 0.95 11.32 -7.12
CA VAL A 218 1.88 10.40 -7.76
C VAL A 218 1.09 9.21 -8.30
N ASP A 219 1.07 9.10 -9.62
CA ASP A 219 0.57 7.93 -10.33
C ASP A 219 1.74 6.96 -10.56
N MET A 220 1.55 5.67 -10.26
CA MET A 220 2.58 4.64 -10.33
C MET A 220 2.15 3.55 -11.31
N GLY A 221 3.00 3.30 -12.31
CA GLY A 221 2.72 2.39 -13.41
C GLY A 221 3.37 1.02 -13.25
N THR A 222 2.64 -0.04 -13.57
CA THR A 222 3.15 -1.43 -13.62
C THR A 222 2.73 -2.07 -14.94
N THR A 223 3.68 -2.63 -15.69
CA THR A 223 3.42 -3.16 -17.05
C THR A 223 3.98 -4.56 -17.28
N THR A 224 5.15 -4.87 -16.75
CA THR A 224 5.83 -6.13 -17.07
C THR A 224 5.15 -7.29 -16.34
N GLY A 225 4.61 -8.25 -17.09
CA GLY A 225 4.05 -9.51 -16.56
C GLY A 225 2.91 -9.36 -15.54
N VAL A 226 2.18 -8.25 -15.65
CA VAL A 226 0.88 -8.04 -15.00
C VAL A 226 -0.14 -9.09 -15.47
N PRO A 227 -1.22 -9.37 -14.71
CA PRO A 227 -2.15 -10.47 -14.99
C PRO A 227 -3.01 -10.27 -16.26
N GLY A 228 -2.93 -9.11 -16.89
CA GLY A 228 -3.68 -8.70 -18.07
C GLY A 228 -3.80 -7.18 -18.11
N ALA A 229 -4.48 -6.63 -19.13
CA ALA A 229 -4.86 -5.22 -19.11
C ALA A 229 -5.93 -4.98 -18.03
N PRO A 230 -5.82 -3.91 -17.21
CA PRO A 230 -6.85 -3.58 -16.23
C PRO A 230 -8.14 -3.12 -16.92
N ASP A 231 -9.29 -3.53 -16.39
CA ASP A 231 -10.60 -3.09 -16.84
C ASP A 231 -10.98 -1.77 -16.15
N ALA A 232 -11.10 -0.71 -16.95
CA ALA A 232 -11.48 0.63 -16.53
C ALA A 232 -12.91 0.73 -15.95
N ASN A 233 -13.68 -0.35 -15.93
CA ASN A 233 -15.00 -0.41 -15.31
C ASN A 233 -15.02 -1.24 -14.02
N GLN A 234 -13.91 -1.88 -13.65
CA GLN A 234 -13.82 -2.67 -12.42
C GLN A 234 -13.25 -1.83 -11.27
N ALA A 235 -14.05 -1.60 -10.23
CA ALA A 235 -13.65 -0.78 -9.09
C ALA A 235 -12.34 -1.25 -8.41
N SER A 236 -12.05 -2.55 -8.44
CA SER A 236 -10.80 -3.12 -7.88
C SER A 236 -9.55 -2.92 -8.75
N GLN A 237 -9.70 -2.37 -9.95
CA GLN A 237 -8.61 -2.24 -10.94
C GLN A 237 -8.34 -0.79 -11.36
N VAL A 238 -9.26 0.15 -11.07
CA VAL A 238 -9.15 1.55 -11.50
C VAL A 238 -8.20 2.41 -10.66
N ASN A 239 -7.81 1.94 -9.48
CA ASN A 239 -6.75 2.48 -8.63
C ASN A 239 -6.06 1.32 -7.93
N SER A 240 -5.15 0.64 -8.62
CA SER A 240 -4.59 -0.63 -8.14
C SER A 240 -3.21 -0.91 -8.68
N ILE A 241 -2.37 -1.47 -7.81
CA ILE A 241 -1.07 -2.01 -8.17
C ILE A 241 -1.16 -3.54 -7.98
N PRO A 242 -1.05 -4.33 -9.06
CA PRO A 242 -1.11 -5.78 -8.95
C PRO A 242 0.10 -6.30 -8.16
N THR A 243 -0.10 -7.32 -7.32
CA THR A 243 1.00 -7.93 -6.56
C THR A 243 1.99 -8.69 -7.45
N SER A 244 1.52 -9.20 -8.58
CA SER A 244 2.31 -9.87 -9.62
C SER A 244 2.90 -8.88 -10.64
N GLY A 245 3.90 -9.33 -11.39
CA GLY A 245 4.57 -8.51 -12.39
C GLY A 245 5.42 -7.39 -11.78
N GLY A 246 5.86 -6.45 -12.61
CA GLY A 246 6.67 -5.31 -12.18
C GLY A 246 8.00 -5.70 -11.55
N GLN A 247 8.49 -4.82 -10.68
CA GLN A 247 9.74 -4.97 -9.93
C GLN A 247 9.58 -5.90 -8.72
N GLN A 248 10.25 -7.05 -8.76
CA GLN A 248 10.14 -8.09 -7.73
C GLN A 248 11.50 -8.38 -7.10
N PHE A 249 11.66 -8.07 -5.81
CA PHE A 249 12.85 -8.45 -5.05
C PHE A 249 12.83 -9.93 -4.65
N ALA A 250 13.96 -10.48 -4.21
CA ALA A 250 14.10 -11.91 -3.94
C ALA A 250 13.14 -12.43 -2.85
N THR A 251 12.69 -13.68 -2.98
CA THR A 251 11.64 -14.28 -2.13
C THR A 251 12.10 -14.64 -0.71
N ASP A 252 13.41 -14.62 -0.47
CA ASP A 252 14.04 -14.83 0.83
C ASP A 252 14.36 -13.53 1.57
N LEU A 253 14.02 -12.37 1.02
CA LEU A 253 14.22 -11.07 1.65
C LEU A 253 12.96 -10.60 2.40
N VAL A 254 13.20 -9.96 3.56
CA VAL A 254 12.22 -9.12 4.25
C VAL A 254 12.64 -7.68 4.06
N VAL A 255 11.88 -6.93 3.26
CA VAL A 255 12.04 -5.48 3.13
C VAL A 255 11.33 -4.81 4.30
N HIS A 256 11.92 -3.77 4.88
CA HIS A 256 11.30 -3.07 6.01
C HIS A 256 11.52 -1.57 5.95
N ALA A 257 10.51 -0.83 6.38
CA ALA A 257 10.53 0.63 6.52
C ALA A 257 10.15 0.99 7.97
N PRO A 258 10.92 1.78 8.70
CA PRO A 258 12.18 2.42 8.32
C PRO A 258 13.26 1.43 7.86
N TYR A 259 14.15 1.85 6.95
CA TYR A 259 15.27 1.02 6.51
C TYR A 259 16.35 0.93 7.61
N SER A 260 17.28 -0.02 7.49
CA SER A 260 18.32 -0.22 8.50
C SER A 260 19.17 1.04 8.68
N ASN A 261 19.30 1.48 9.93
CA ASN A 261 20.01 2.69 10.33
C ASN A 261 19.43 3.99 9.75
N GLU A 262 18.16 4.01 9.33
CA GLU A 262 17.49 5.25 8.94
C GLU A 262 17.50 6.25 10.11
N THR A 263 17.87 7.49 9.82
CA THR A 263 17.91 8.59 10.78
C THR A 263 16.86 9.65 10.44
N GLY A 264 16.38 10.38 11.43
CA GLY A 264 15.37 11.42 11.19
C GLY A 264 13.97 10.85 10.96
N VAL A 265 13.73 9.60 11.40
CA VAL A 265 12.43 8.94 11.31
C VAL A 265 11.38 9.76 12.06
N ALA A 266 10.25 10.05 11.41
CA ALA A 266 9.14 10.78 12.03
C ALA A 266 8.67 10.12 13.33
N LEU A 267 8.15 10.92 14.27
CA LEU A 267 7.69 10.41 15.56
C LEU A 267 6.31 9.74 15.47
N ALA A 268 5.47 10.22 14.57
CA ALA A 268 4.07 9.85 14.45
C ALA A 268 3.72 9.46 13.01
N ILE A 269 2.57 8.81 12.85
CA ILE A 269 1.95 8.66 11.52
C ILE A 269 1.70 10.05 10.93
N ALA A 270 1.86 10.20 9.62
CA ALA A 270 1.39 11.41 8.96
C ALA A 270 -0.16 11.50 9.03
N PRO A 271 -0.73 12.69 9.30
CA PRO A 271 -2.17 12.85 9.32
C PRO A 271 -2.75 12.80 7.90
N GLY A 272 -4.06 12.56 7.80
CA GLY A 272 -4.80 12.69 6.54
C GLY A 272 -4.85 11.44 5.67
N GLU A 273 -4.32 10.30 6.14
CA GLU A 273 -4.54 9.02 5.47
C GLU A 273 -6.03 8.63 5.54
N SER A 274 -6.63 8.46 4.36
CA SER A 274 -8.04 8.11 4.19
C SER A 274 -8.16 6.95 3.19
N PRO A 275 -8.75 5.82 3.59
CA PRO A 275 -9.34 5.54 4.90
C PRO A 275 -8.28 5.45 6.02
N ASN A 276 -8.67 5.80 7.25
CA ASN A 276 -7.76 5.79 8.40
C ASN A 276 -7.46 4.33 8.83
N PRO A 277 -6.18 3.91 8.94
CA PRO A 277 -5.81 2.54 9.34
C PRO A 277 -6.05 2.21 10.82
N ALA A 278 -6.20 3.22 11.68
CA ALA A 278 -6.43 3.05 13.11
C ALA A 278 -7.29 4.19 13.67
N PRO A 279 -8.58 4.27 13.28
CA PRO A 279 -9.46 5.37 13.67
C PRO A 279 -9.72 5.46 15.18
N ASP A 280 -9.41 4.40 15.93
CA ASP A 280 -9.53 4.35 17.39
C ASP A 280 -8.32 4.95 18.13
N LEU A 281 -7.20 5.20 17.44
CA LEU A 281 -6.00 5.81 18.02
C LEU A 281 -5.97 7.32 17.73
N SER A 282 -5.72 8.13 18.76
CA SER A 282 -5.73 9.59 18.64
C SER A 282 -4.45 10.16 18.01
N ALA A 283 -3.30 9.60 18.34
CA ALA A 283 -1.99 10.05 17.86
C ALA A 283 -0.97 8.89 17.82
N PRO A 284 -1.16 7.91 16.92
CA PRO A 284 -0.26 6.76 16.83
C PRO A 284 1.13 7.16 16.33
N GLY A 285 2.13 6.38 16.72
CA GLY A 285 3.51 6.56 16.30
C GLY A 285 3.72 6.25 14.83
N ARG A 286 4.91 6.56 14.31
CA ARG A 286 5.30 6.24 12.94
C ARG A 286 5.12 4.73 12.69
N PRO A 287 4.34 4.32 11.66
CA PRO A 287 4.19 2.92 11.31
C PRO A 287 5.52 2.31 10.85
N ILE A 288 5.75 1.05 11.24
CA ILE A 288 6.88 0.26 10.81
C ILE A 288 6.37 -0.86 9.91
N MET A 289 6.74 -0.86 8.64
CA MET A 289 6.33 -1.85 7.65
C MET A 289 7.35 -2.98 7.56
N VAL A 290 6.87 -4.20 7.38
CA VAL A 290 7.60 -5.30 6.75
C VAL A 290 6.87 -5.74 5.49
N ARG A 291 7.63 -6.12 4.47
CA ARG A 291 7.14 -6.60 3.19
C ARG A 291 7.96 -7.79 2.72
N VAL A 292 7.28 -8.76 2.14
CA VAL A 292 7.88 -9.89 1.42
C VAL A 292 7.39 -9.88 -0.03
N ASN A 293 8.13 -10.56 -0.90
CA ASN A 293 7.67 -10.75 -2.28
C ASN A 293 6.37 -11.57 -2.26
N ALA A 294 5.28 -11.01 -2.79
CA ALA A 294 3.97 -11.68 -2.87
C ALA A 294 3.47 -11.79 -4.33
N ALA A 295 4.40 -11.95 -5.28
CA ALA A 295 4.08 -12.04 -6.71
C ALA A 295 3.11 -13.17 -7.05
N ASN A 296 3.10 -14.24 -6.24
CA ASN A 296 2.19 -15.38 -6.42
C ASN A 296 1.06 -15.36 -5.38
N ASN A 297 0.68 -14.16 -4.91
CA ASN A 297 -0.29 -13.97 -3.82
C ASN A 297 0.14 -14.65 -2.50
N ASP A 298 1.46 -14.79 -2.30
CA ASP A 298 2.04 -15.35 -1.09
C ASP A 298 1.63 -14.50 0.12
N THR A 299 1.12 -15.16 1.17
CA THR A 299 0.66 -14.48 2.39
C THR A 299 1.79 -14.40 3.41
N LEU A 300 1.99 -13.23 4.00
CA LEU A 300 2.89 -12.99 5.13
C LEU A 300 2.13 -13.18 6.44
N THR A 301 2.47 -14.23 7.18
CA THR A 301 1.97 -14.42 8.55
C THR A 301 3.00 -13.95 9.57
N VAL A 302 2.53 -13.51 10.75
CA VAL A 302 3.39 -12.89 11.77
C VAL A 302 3.44 -13.76 13.03
N SER A 303 4.64 -14.07 13.49
CA SER A 303 4.88 -14.80 14.75
C SER A 303 5.52 -13.91 15.83
N ASN A 304 6.27 -12.88 15.44
CA ASN A 304 6.75 -11.82 16.32
C ASN A 304 6.92 -10.51 15.55
N PHE A 305 6.53 -9.39 16.14
CA PHE A 305 6.85 -8.06 15.61
C PHE A 305 6.88 -7.07 16.78
N GLN A 306 8.08 -6.65 17.16
CA GLN A 306 8.31 -5.89 18.39
C GLN A 306 9.22 -4.69 18.13
N LEU A 307 8.94 -3.61 18.85
CA LEU A 307 9.76 -2.40 18.91
C LEU A 307 10.27 -2.22 20.34
N VAL A 308 11.57 -2.02 20.52
CA VAL A 308 12.19 -1.69 21.80
C VAL A 308 12.99 -0.40 21.70
N ASP A 309 12.98 0.42 22.75
CA ASP A 309 13.82 1.62 22.82
C ASP A 309 15.25 1.29 23.28
N SER A 310 16.12 2.29 23.30
CA SER A 310 17.53 2.14 23.67
C SER A 310 17.76 1.66 25.12
N THR A 311 16.74 1.67 25.98
CA THR A 311 16.81 1.13 27.34
C THR A 311 16.42 -0.35 27.42
N GLY A 312 15.97 -0.93 26.30
CA GLY A 312 15.39 -2.27 26.23
C GLY A 312 13.90 -2.31 26.59
N ALA A 313 13.26 -1.17 26.82
CA ALA A 313 11.84 -1.11 27.12
C ALA A 313 11.01 -1.34 25.84
N VAL A 314 9.99 -2.20 25.94
CA VAL A 314 9.06 -2.48 24.84
C VAL A 314 8.14 -1.30 24.60
N VAL A 315 8.01 -0.87 23.35
CA VAL A 315 7.02 0.12 22.92
C VAL A 315 5.71 -0.60 22.64
N GLN A 316 4.64 -0.15 23.28
CA GLN A 316 3.30 -0.69 23.00
C GLN A 316 2.88 -0.37 21.56
N ALA A 317 2.50 -1.40 20.82
CA ALA A 317 2.13 -1.30 19.41
C ALA A 317 1.05 -2.31 19.03
N ARG A 318 0.34 -2.04 17.94
CA ARG A 318 -0.61 -2.95 17.28
C ARG A 318 0.06 -3.53 16.03
N ILE A 319 -0.06 -4.83 15.80
CA ILE A 319 0.33 -5.45 14.54
C ILE A 319 -0.87 -5.45 13.61
N LEU A 320 -0.79 -4.74 12.48
CA LEU A 320 -1.79 -4.75 11.42
C LEU A 320 -1.38 -5.74 10.32
N VAL A 321 -2.30 -6.60 9.92
CA VAL A 321 -2.11 -7.60 8.86
C VAL A 321 -3.35 -7.65 7.95
N PRO A 322 -3.22 -8.07 6.68
CA PRO A 322 -4.39 -8.38 5.86
C PRO A 322 -5.26 -9.47 6.52
N GLN A 323 -6.57 -9.45 6.26
CA GLN A 323 -7.52 -10.41 6.84
C GLN A 323 -7.12 -11.88 6.59
N SER A 324 -6.53 -12.16 5.43
CA SER A 324 -6.06 -13.50 5.06
C SER A 324 -4.91 -14.03 5.92
N ALA A 325 -4.13 -13.15 6.57
CA ALA A 325 -2.98 -13.53 7.40
C ALA A 325 -3.35 -13.80 8.87
N VAL A 326 -4.57 -13.45 9.30
CA VAL A 326 -4.97 -13.51 10.72
C VAL A 326 -4.90 -14.93 11.27
N SER A 327 -5.53 -15.90 10.60
CA SER A 327 -5.59 -17.29 11.08
C SER A 327 -4.23 -18.00 11.07
N GLY A 328 -3.32 -17.57 10.19
CA GLY A 328 -1.97 -18.14 10.08
C GLY A 328 -0.92 -17.46 10.97
N SER A 329 -1.27 -16.36 11.64
CA SER A 329 -0.37 -15.62 12.54
C SER A 329 -0.48 -16.15 13.97
N SER A 330 0.67 -16.34 14.63
CA SER A 330 0.72 -16.75 16.04
C SER A 330 0.92 -15.58 17.01
N ALA A 331 1.33 -14.41 16.50
CA ALA A 331 1.36 -13.18 17.27
C ALA A 331 -0.06 -12.63 17.50
N ALA A 332 -0.22 -11.75 18.49
CA ALA A 332 -1.44 -10.97 18.66
C ALA A 332 -1.55 -9.93 17.54
N VAL A 333 -2.25 -10.28 16.46
CA VAL A 333 -2.45 -9.44 15.28
C VAL A 333 -3.86 -8.87 15.23
N THR A 334 -4.00 -7.73 14.56
CA THR A 334 -5.29 -7.09 14.24
C THR A 334 -5.45 -7.10 12.73
N ALA A 335 -6.60 -7.58 12.25
CA ALA A 335 -6.95 -7.43 10.85
C ALA A 335 -7.02 -5.94 10.49
N ASP A 336 -6.45 -5.58 9.35
CA ASP A 336 -6.62 -4.27 8.75
C ASP A 336 -8.13 -3.94 8.66
N PRO A 337 -8.60 -2.88 9.34
CA PRO A 337 -10.02 -2.52 9.36
C PRO A 337 -10.58 -2.12 7.99
N ASN A 338 -9.73 -1.71 7.05
CA ASN A 338 -10.13 -1.30 5.70
C ASN A 338 -9.87 -2.38 4.65
N ASN A 339 -9.20 -3.48 5.03
CA ASN A 339 -8.86 -4.60 4.15
C ASN A 339 -8.15 -4.15 2.84
N MET A 340 -7.20 -3.22 2.96
CA MET A 340 -6.38 -2.69 1.87
C MET A 340 -4.91 -3.12 1.93
N LEU A 341 -4.45 -3.70 3.05
CA LEU A 341 -3.12 -4.29 3.11
C LEU A 341 -2.96 -5.44 2.12
N SER A 342 -1.85 -5.44 1.40
CA SER A 342 -1.46 -6.50 0.49
C SER A 342 -1.08 -7.78 1.25
N PRO A 343 -1.26 -8.98 0.67
CA PRO A 343 -1.00 -10.26 1.34
C PRO A 343 0.42 -10.40 1.88
N GLY A 344 1.41 -9.76 1.24
CA GLY A 344 2.82 -9.78 1.64
C GLY A 344 3.26 -8.66 2.58
N VAL A 345 2.33 -7.92 3.21
CA VAL A 345 2.64 -6.72 4.00
C VAL A 345 2.08 -6.83 5.41
N ALA A 346 2.86 -6.43 6.40
CA ALA A 346 2.41 -6.24 7.78
C ALA A 346 2.99 -4.94 8.35
N PHE A 347 2.27 -4.34 9.30
CA PHE A 347 2.71 -3.13 9.98
C PHE A 347 2.74 -3.32 11.49
N LEU A 348 3.76 -2.78 12.15
CA LEU A 348 3.76 -2.52 13.58
C LEU A 348 3.47 -1.04 13.78
N LEU A 349 2.31 -0.73 14.37
CA LEU A 349 1.83 0.62 14.62
C LEU A 349 1.97 0.96 16.10
N PRO A 350 2.94 1.78 16.51
CA PRO A 350 3.06 2.21 17.90
C PRO A 350 1.79 2.95 18.35
N LEU A 351 1.32 2.68 19.58
CA LEU A 351 0.05 3.23 20.07
C LEU A 351 0.14 4.72 20.41
N ALA A 352 1.35 5.28 20.48
CA ALA A 352 1.63 6.68 20.73
C ALA A 352 2.86 7.13 19.93
N ALA A 353 3.02 8.44 19.76
CA ALA A 353 4.21 9.05 19.17
C ALA A 353 5.50 8.52 19.83
N LEU A 354 6.50 8.24 19.00
CA LEU A 354 7.83 7.81 19.44
C LEU A 354 8.57 8.97 20.11
N LYS A 355 9.54 8.64 20.96
CA LYS A 355 10.39 9.64 21.62
C LYS A 355 11.32 10.27 20.58
N PRO A 356 11.59 11.59 20.66
CA PRO A 356 12.53 12.26 19.77
C PRO A 356 13.96 11.77 20.00
N SER A 357 14.81 11.84 18.97
CA SER A 357 16.26 11.55 19.03
C SER A 357 16.60 10.23 19.72
N THR A 358 15.76 9.22 19.53
CA THR A 358 15.84 7.93 20.22
C THR A 358 16.11 6.84 19.19
N GLN A 359 17.10 6.01 19.49
CA GLN A 359 17.32 4.79 18.74
C GLN A 359 16.32 3.73 19.18
N TYR A 360 15.70 3.09 18.21
CA TYR A 360 14.82 1.96 18.40
C TYR A 360 15.36 0.74 17.66
N THR A 361 15.11 -0.44 18.22
CA THR A 361 15.39 -1.72 17.59
C THR A 361 14.09 -2.45 17.32
N VAL A 362 13.95 -2.95 16.11
CA VAL A 362 12.79 -3.71 15.65
C VAL A 362 13.20 -5.16 15.46
N THR A 363 12.37 -6.08 15.96
CA THR A 363 12.52 -7.52 15.74
C THR A 363 11.28 -8.04 15.04
N PHE A 364 11.45 -8.65 13.88
CA PHE A 364 10.38 -9.31 13.14
C PHE A 364 10.68 -10.81 12.96
N ALA A 365 9.66 -11.64 13.14
CA ALA A 365 9.63 -13.02 12.70
C ALA A 365 8.24 -13.38 12.15
N GLY A 366 8.22 -14.18 11.11
CA GLY A 366 7.00 -14.59 10.42
C GLY A 366 7.26 -15.67 9.39
N ALA A 367 6.32 -15.85 8.47
CA ALA A 367 6.49 -16.76 7.35
C ALA A 367 5.87 -16.22 6.06
N ARG A 368 6.56 -16.42 4.94
CA ARG A 368 6.05 -16.21 3.58
C ARG A 368 5.54 -17.54 3.07
N ASP A 369 4.22 -17.70 3.01
CA ASP A 369 3.57 -18.96 2.61
C ASP A 369 4.14 -20.19 3.35
N GLY A 370 4.23 -20.07 4.68
CA GLY A 370 4.77 -21.12 5.56
C GLY A 370 6.30 -21.21 5.61
N LYS A 371 7.05 -20.57 4.70
CA LYS A 371 8.51 -20.50 4.78
C LYS A 371 8.95 -19.47 5.85
N PRO A 372 9.61 -19.88 6.94
CA PRO A 372 10.00 -18.96 8.01
C PRO A 372 11.00 -17.90 7.55
N MET A 373 10.87 -16.71 8.13
CA MET A 373 11.78 -15.59 7.90
C MET A 373 11.82 -14.66 9.10
N SER A 374 12.94 -14.00 9.30
CA SER A 374 13.14 -13.06 10.41
C SER A 374 14.16 -12.00 10.04
N THR A 375 14.06 -10.85 10.70
CA THR A 375 15.05 -9.78 10.60
C THR A 375 15.06 -8.95 11.88
N THR A 376 16.18 -8.30 12.15
CA THR A 376 16.34 -7.35 13.26
C THR A 376 17.14 -6.17 12.76
N TRP A 377 16.63 -4.97 13.00
CA TRP A 377 17.28 -3.74 12.56
C TRP A 377 17.00 -2.61 13.54
N SER A 378 17.68 -1.49 13.37
CA SER A 378 17.48 -0.30 14.17
C SER A 378 17.26 0.92 13.30
N PHE A 379 16.59 1.93 13.84
CA PHE A 379 16.44 3.27 13.25
C PHE A 379 16.49 4.32 14.36
N THR A 380 16.69 5.59 14.00
CA THR A 380 16.74 6.71 14.94
C THR A 380 15.73 7.78 14.56
N THR A 381 14.88 8.14 15.53
CA THR A 381 13.88 9.19 15.33
C THR A 381 14.48 10.58 15.21
N GLY A 382 13.77 11.47 14.51
CA GLY A 382 14.10 12.88 14.40
C GLY A 382 13.93 13.65 15.72
N THR A 383 14.19 14.94 15.68
CA THR A 383 14.09 15.82 16.86
C THR A 383 12.66 16.26 17.20
N LYS A 384 11.72 16.10 16.26
CA LYS A 384 10.32 16.54 16.37
C LYS A 384 9.41 15.72 15.47
#